data_AF-A0A0C2SC09-F1
#
_entry.id   AF-A0A0C2SC09-F1
#
_cell.length_a   1.000
_cell.length_b   1.000
_cell.length_c   1.000
_cell.angle_alpha   90.00
_cell.angle_beta   90.00
_cell.angle_gamma   90.00
#
_symmetry.space_group_name_H-M   'P 1'
#
loop_
_entity.id
_entity.type
_entity.pdbx_description
1 polymer ?
#
loop_
_entity_poly.entity_id
_entity_poly.type
_entity_poly.pdbx_seq_one_letter_code
_entity_poly.pdbx_strand_id
1 'polypeptide(L)'
;MSSLLAFDYAETAARVRSISDAQKLIDLIVLLNNNECFLSQCGPDAARKAAHLASNIFAKVPILPLSFLNRPARHSTFLGDTLEFICQNVLISNILDHNYILPVYKIYDMRNQLQVGFGNVNEQTEPMNEWLARSSPTFLTRTRIMLEIARSIRYIHSMDIALYSNDMTSRKGFFLDSNLRAKFMFRGLFAWWSREVSIHSQENNRLFTECTYEANISAFSNLFDEVCFGGHNEDTPNHGLVEDTRQLIERCRAADPKRRPTMEDVVKEMETWNLT
;
A
#
# COMPACT_ATOMS: atom_id res chain seq x y z
N MET A 1 -9.52 27.81 7.67
CA MET A 1 -9.97 26.72 6.77
C MET A 1 -10.18 25.38 7.50
N SER A 2 -9.92 25.29 8.81
CA SER A 2 -10.08 24.07 9.61
C SER A 2 -11.54 23.59 9.80
N SER A 3 -12.54 24.42 9.49
CA SER A 3 -13.96 24.05 9.57
C SER A 3 -14.46 23.24 8.38
N LEU A 4 -13.72 23.18 7.27
CA LEU A 4 -14.15 22.50 6.05
C LEU A 4 -14.02 20.97 6.14
N LEU A 5 -13.39 20.45 7.20
CA LEU A 5 -13.14 19.02 7.43
C LEU A 5 -13.72 18.49 8.75
N ALA A 6 -14.57 19.29 9.41
CA ALA A 6 -15.36 18.83 10.56
C ALA A 6 -16.62 18.08 10.10
N PHE A 7 -16.48 17.17 9.13
CA PHE A 7 -17.57 16.30 8.73
C PHE A 7 -17.42 14.95 9.42
N ASP A 8 -18.55 14.42 9.89
CA ASP A 8 -18.63 13.02 10.30
C ASP A 8 -18.75 12.18 9.02
N TYR A 9 -17.72 11.35 8.74
CA TYR A 9 -17.68 10.55 7.52
C TYR A 9 -18.79 9.49 7.50
N ALA A 10 -19.21 8.97 8.65
CA ALA A 10 -20.27 7.98 8.74
C ALA A 10 -21.63 8.64 8.48
N GLU A 11 -21.87 9.83 9.05
CA GLU A 11 -23.07 10.62 8.77
C GLU A 11 -23.14 11.04 7.29
N THR A 12 -22.00 11.47 6.72
CA THR A 12 -21.93 11.87 5.32
C THR A 12 -22.23 10.70 4.40
N ALA A 13 -21.64 9.52 4.64
CA ALA A 13 -21.97 8.30 3.91
C ALA A 13 -23.42 7.85 4.14
N ALA A 14 -24.00 8.09 5.32
CA ALA A 14 -25.41 7.83 5.62
C ALA A 14 -26.35 8.61 4.70
N ARG A 15 -25.96 9.84 4.33
CA ARG A 15 -26.74 10.75 3.48
C ARG A 15 -26.64 10.48 1.98
N VAL A 16 -25.74 9.61 1.54
CA VAL A 16 -25.63 9.20 0.12
C VAL A 16 -26.83 8.33 -0.24
N ARG A 17 -27.69 8.82 -1.16
CA ARG A 17 -28.96 8.17 -1.54
C ARG A 17 -28.96 7.61 -2.95
N SER A 18 -27.96 7.95 -3.77
CA SER A 18 -27.91 7.53 -5.17
C SER A 18 -26.49 7.20 -5.61
N ILE A 19 -26.39 6.42 -6.70
CA ILE A 19 -25.12 6.13 -7.38
C ILE A 19 -24.46 7.42 -7.86
N SER A 20 -25.24 8.39 -8.35
CA SER A 20 -24.69 9.68 -8.81
C SER A 20 -24.09 10.49 -7.66
N ASP A 21 -24.72 10.48 -6.48
CA ASP A 21 -24.18 11.17 -5.30
C ASP A 21 -22.89 10.50 -4.82
N ALA A 22 -22.88 9.17 -4.76
CA ALA A 22 -21.69 8.39 -4.44
C ALA A 22 -20.55 8.75 -5.39
N GLN A 23 -20.82 8.77 -6.71
CA GLN A 23 -19.82 9.06 -7.74
C GLN A 23 -19.22 10.46 -7.58
N LYS A 24 -20.06 11.48 -7.42
CA LYS A 24 -19.60 12.87 -7.25
C LYS A 24 -18.73 13.04 -6.01
N LEU A 25 -19.10 12.37 -4.91
CA LEU A 25 -18.32 12.42 -3.67
C LEU A 25 -16.98 11.71 -3.81
N ILE A 26 -16.94 10.53 -4.43
CA ILE A 26 -15.68 9.83 -4.71
C ILE A 26 -14.78 10.66 -5.64
N ASP A 27 -15.33 11.22 -6.72
CA ASP A 27 -14.56 12.06 -7.64
C ASP A 27 -13.98 13.30 -6.92
N LEU A 28 -14.75 13.90 -6.01
CA LEU A 28 -14.27 15.00 -5.17
C LEU A 28 -13.18 14.56 -4.20
N ILE A 29 -13.34 13.43 -3.51
CA ILE A 29 -12.33 12.87 -2.60
C ILE A 29 -11.01 12.62 -3.34
N VAL A 30 -11.10 11.99 -4.51
CA VAL A 30 -9.94 11.74 -5.37
C VAL A 30 -9.30 13.06 -5.79
N LEU A 31 -10.09 14.04 -6.21
CA LEU A 31 -9.56 15.35 -6.60
C LEU A 31 -8.81 16.03 -5.45
N LEU A 32 -9.34 15.97 -4.23
CA LEU A 32 -8.74 16.58 -3.04
C LEU A 32 -7.46 15.85 -2.62
N ASN A 33 -7.49 14.51 -2.57
CA ASN A 33 -6.31 13.72 -2.18
C ASN A 33 -5.15 13.83 -3.19
N ASN A 34 -5.46 14.12 -4.45
CA ASN A 34 -4.45 14.36 -5.48
C ASN A 34 -3.96 15.81 -5.56
N ASN A 35 -4.45 16.69 -4.69
CA ASN A 35 -4.05 18.09 -4.65
C ASN A 35 -2.98 18.30 -3.56
N GLU A 36 -1.73 18.57 -3.97
CA GLU A 36 -0.61 18.80 -3.05
C GLU A 36 -0.87 19.96 -2.07
N CYS A 37 -1.56 21.02 -2.51
CA CYS A 37 -1.94 22.13 -1.63
C CYS A 37 -2.95 21.67 -0.58
N PHE A 38 -3.88 20.78 -0.91
CA PHE A 38 -4.84 20.25 0.06
C PHE A 38 -4.14 19.40 1.13
N LEU A 39 -3.27 18.47 0.72
CA LEU A 39 -2.54 17.61 1.66
C LEU A 39 -1.62 18.40 2.58
N SER A 40 -0.88 19.37 2.03
CA SER A 40 0.03 20.23 2.82
C SER A 40 -0.71 21.14 3.81
N GLN A 41 -1.91 21.63 3.46
CA GLN A 41 -2.69 22.51 4.33
C GLN A 41 -3.53 21.77 5.37
N CYS A 42 -4.07 20.60 5.02
CA CYS A 42 -5.03 19.89 5.87
C CYS A 42 -4.39 18.77 6.70
N GLY A 43 -3.18 18.34 6.33
CA GLY A 43 -2.42 17.31 7.03
C GLY A 43 -2.95 15.88 6.83
N PRO A 44 -2.24 14.88 7.39
CA PRO A 44 -2.53 13.46 7.16
C PRO A 44 -3.88 13.00 7.75
N ASP A 45 -4.39 13.67 8.79
CA ASP A 45 -5.69 13.33 9.37
C ASP A 45 -6.86 13.58 8.41
N ALA A 46 -6.75 14.62 7.57
CA ALA A 46 -7.74 14.93 6.54
C ALA A 46 -7.79 13.85 5.47
N ALA A 47 -6.63 13.42 4.96
CA ALA A 47 -6.52 12.34 3.99
C ALA A 47 -7.08 11.03 4.56
N ARG A 48 -6.82 10.74 5.84
CA ARG A 48 -7.40 9.59 6.55
C ARG A 48 -8.92 9.65 6.62
N LYS A 49 -9.50 10.79 7.02
CA LYS A 49 -10.96 10.98 7.04
C LYS A 49 -11.58 10.84 5.65
N ALA A 50 -10.92 11.37 4.62
CA ALA A 50 -11.35 11.22 3.23
C ALA A 50 -11.33 9.75 2.78
N ALA A 51 -10.28 9.00 3.14
CA ALA A 51 -10.19 7.56 2.89
C ALA A 51 -11.31 6.77 3.60
N HIS A 52 -11.59 7.08 4.86
CA HIS A 52 -12.72 6.48 5.60
C HIS A 52 -14.07 6.83 4.97
N LEU A 53 -14.28 8.06 4.51
CA LEU A 53 -15.49 8.44 3.80
C LEU A 53 -15.65 7.63 2.50
N ALA A 54 -14.59 7.54 1.70
CA ALA A 54 -14.61 6.76 0.46
C ALA A 54 -14.93 5.29 0.73
N SER A 55 -14.34 4.72 1.78
CA SER A 55 -14.61 3.35 2.23
C SER A 55 -16.08 3.12 2.59
N ASN A 56 -16.67 4.02 3.40
CA ASN A 56 -18.07 3.93 3.80
C ASN A 56 -19.05 4.15 2.65
N ILE A 57 -18.71 5.02 1.68
CA ILE A 57 -19.52 5.19 0.47
C ILE A 57 -19.49 3.90 -0.36
N PHE A 58 -18.30 3.32 -0.58
CA PHE A 58 -18.14 2.10 -1.35
C PHE A 58 -18.88 0.91 -0.73
N ALA A 59 -18.82 0.76 0.59
CA ALA A 59 -19.55 -0.26 1.33
C ALA A 59 -21.06 -0.25 1.06
N LYS A 60 -21.63 0.93 0.82
CA LYS A 60 -23.07 1.13 0.57
C LYS A 60 -23.42 1.08 -0.91
N VAL A 61 -22.55 1.63 -1.75
CA VAL A 61 -22.75 1.76 -3.19
C VAL A 61 -21.41 1.47 -3.88
N PRO A 62 -21.16 0.20 -4.29
CA PRO A 62 -19.92 -0.15 -4.96
C PRO A 62 -19.88 0.55 -6.32
N ILE A 63 -19.04 1.57 -6.43
CA ILE A 63 -18.86 2.38 -7.64
C ILE A 63 -17.43 2.33 -8.13
N LEU A 64 -17.28 2.45 -9.45
CA LEU A 64 -16.00 2.48 -10.13
C LEU A 64 -15.68 3.95 -10.48
N PRO A 65 -14.56 4.51 -10.02
CA PRO A 65 -14.20 5.88 -10.35
C PRO A 65 -14.13 6.10 -11.88
N LEU A 66 -15.03 6.94 -12.43
CA LEU A 66 -15.17 7.14 -13.88
C LEU A 66 -13.97 7.88 -14.50
N SER A 67 -13.25 8.67 -13.71
CA SER A 67 -12.22 9.61 -14.21
C SER A 67 -10.93 8.96 -14.74
N PHE A 68 -10.80 7.63 -14.75
CA PHE A 68 -9.50 6.95 -14.90
C PHE A 68 -9.30 6.08 -16.14
N LEU A 69 -10.25 6.01 -17.08
CA LEU A 69 -10.17 4.96 -18.11
C LEU A 69 -9.21 5.20 -19.29
N ASN A 70 -8.42 6.28 -19.36
CA ASN A 70 -7.71 6.64 -20.60
C ASN A 70 -6.29 7.20 -20.46
N ARG A 71 -5.59 7.00 -19.33
CA ARG A 71 -4.19 7.46 -19.23
C ARG A 71 -3.21 6.35 -19.66
N PRO A 72 -2.10 6.70 -20.33
CA PRO A 72 -1.07 5.73 -20.65
C PRO A 72 -0.43 5.22 -19.36
N ALA A 73 -0.39 3.89 -19.21
CA ALA A 73 0.24 3.22 -18.07
C ALA A 73 1.57 2.59 -18.51
N ARG A 74 2.54 2.56 -17.61
CA ARG A 74 3.88 2.04 -17.89
C ARG A 74 4.01 0.55 -17.57
N HIS A 75 3.36 0.11 -16.51
CA HIS A 75 3.39 -1.27 -16.04
C HIS A 75 2.00 -1.86 -16.09
N SER A 76 1.87 -3.17 -16.26
CA SER A 76 0.59 -3.84 -16.10
C SER A 76 0.72 -5.13 -15.33
N THR A 77 -0.35 -5.46 -14.60
CA THR A 77 -0.45 -6.72 -13.88
C THR A 77 -1.87 -7.26 -13.94
N PHE A 78 -1.99 -8.56 -13.73
CA PHE A 78 -3.26 -9.23 -13.49
C PHE A 78 -3.65 -9.05 -12.01
N LEU A 79 -4.86 -8.54 -11.75
CA LEU A 79 -5.32 -8.21 -10.38
C LEU A 79 -6.19 -9.28 -9.73
N GLY A 80 -6.52 -10.39 -10.39
CA GLY A 80 -7.32 -11.47 -9.81
C GLY A 80 -8.83 -11.38 -10.08
N ASP A 81 -9.59 -12.19 -9.34
CA ASP A 81 -10.75 -12.91 -9.90
C ASP A 81 -12.11 -12.22 -9.73
N THR A 82 -12.32 -11.37 -8.71
CA THR A 82 -13.62 -10.70 -8.49
C THR A 82 -13.59 -9.23 -8.90
N LEU A 83 -14.65 -8.79 -9.58
CA LEU A 83 -14.84 -7.39 -9.96
C LEU A 83 -14.78 -6.47 -8.74
N GLU A 84 -15.34 -6.91 -7.62
CA GLU A 84 -15.33 -6.15 -6.37
C GLU A 84 -13.93 -5.88 -5.84
N PHE A 85 -13.05 -6.88 -5.83
CA PHE A 85 -11.66 -6.71 -5.42
C PHE A 85 -10.96 -5.69 -6.32
N ILE A 86 -11.18 -5.77 -7.64
CA ILE A 86 -10.60 -4.82 -8.60
C ILE A 86 -11.12 -3.41 -8.34
N CYS A 87 -12.43 -3.22 -8.16
CA CYS A 87 -13.03 -1.93 -7.85
C CYS A 87 -12.45 -1.31 -6.58
N GLN A 88 -12.30 -2.10 -5.51
CA GLN A 88 -11.69 -1.63 -4.26
C GLN A 88 -10.23 -1.23 -4.45
N ASN A 89 -9.45 -2.03 -5.18
CA ASN A 89 -8.05 -1.71 -5.44
C ASN A 89 -7.90 -0.40 -6.23
N VAL A 90 -8.72 -0.22 -7.26
CA VAL A 90 -8.74 1.02 -8.05
C VAL A 90 -9.11 2.20 -7.16
N LEU A 91 -10.19 2.09 -6.38
CA LEU A 91 -10.62 3.14 -5.47
C LEU A 91 -9.52 3.49 -4.46
N ILE A 92 -8.96 2.50 -3.77
CA ILE A 92 -7.92 2.69 -2.75
C ILE A 92 -6.66 3.32 -3.37
N SER A 93 -6.24 2.83 -4.54
CA SER A 93 -5.08 3.39 -5.23
C SER A 93 -5.26 4.87 -5.64
N ASN A 94 -6.50 5.36 -5.74
CA ASN A 94 -6.78 6.75 -6.10
C ASN A 94 -6.87 7.69 -4.90
N ILE A 95 -7.05 7.15 -3.69
CA ILE A 95 -7.15 7.92 -2.45
C ILE A 95 -5.83 7.96 -1.68
N LEU A 96 -4.94 7.00 -1.90
CA LEU A 96 -3.62 6.95 -1.27
C LEU A 96 -2.65 7.93 -1.93
N ASP A 97 -1.69 8.43 -1.15
CA ASP A 97 -0.65 9.33 -1.63
C ASP A 97 0.29 8.61 -2.62
N HIS A 98 0.35 9.15 -3.84
CA HIS A 98 1.14 8.63 -4.95
C HIS A 98 2.66 8.73 -4.73
N ASN A 99 3.12 9.34 -3.64
CA ASN A 99 4.51 9.23 -3.18
C ASN A 99 4.85 7.82 -2.67
N TYR A 100 3.87 7.08 -2.15
CA TYR A 100 4.07 5.73 -1.59
C TYR A 100 3.53 4.61 -2.47
N ILE A 101 2.61 4.92 -3.38
CA ILE A 101 2.00 3.93 -4.27
C ILE A 101 2.15 4.31 -5.74
N LEU A 102 2.17 3.30 -6.61
CA LEU A 102 1.97 3.49 -8.03
C LEU A 102 0.47 3.66 -8.30
N PRO A 103 0.03 4.82 -8.82
CA PRO A 103 -1.37 5.02 -9.17
C PRO A 103 -1.83 4.08 -10.28
N VAL A 104 -3.09 3.68 -10.21
CA VAL A 104 -3.79 2.97 -11.28
C VAL A 104 -4.24 3.97 -12.34
N TYR A 105 -3.84 3.73 -13.59
CA TYR A 105 -4.13 4.62 -14.72
C TYR A 105 -5.00 4.02 -15.81
N LYS A 106 -5.14 2.70 -15.85
CA LYS A 106 -5.92 2.04 -16.87
C LYS A 106 -6.46 0.72 -16.37
N ILE A 107 -7.68 0.39 -16.74
CA ILE A 107 -8.21 -0.96 -16.65
C ILE A 107 -8.52 -1.38 -18.07
N TYR A 108 -8.11 -2.58 -18.44
CA TYR A 108 -8.44 -3.12 -19.75
C TYR A 108 -8.76 -4.60 -19.65
N ASP A 109 -9.69 -5.05 -20.48
CA ASP A 109 -9.99 -6.47 -20.64
C ASP A 109 -9.00 -7.07 -21.63
N MET A 110 -8.18 -8.00 -21.14
CA MET A 110 -7.33 -8.84 -21.99
C MET A 110 -7.75 -10.29 -21.80
N ARG A 111 -8.34 -10.89 -22.83
CA ARG A 111 -8.72 -12.32 -22.86
C ARG A 111 -9.71 -12.70 -21.74
N ASN A 112 -10.71 -11.86 -21.49
CA ASN A 112 -11.69 -12.01 -20.42
C ASN A 112 -11.05 -11.95 -19.02
N GLN A 113 -9.91 -11.27 -18.91
CA GLN A 113 -9.23 -11.01 -17.66
C GLN A 113 -8.99 -9.51 -17.54
N LEU A 114 -9.49 -8.94 -16.46
CA LEU A 114 -9.25 -7.54 -16.14
C LEU A 114 -7.79 -7.38 -15.71
N GLN A 115 -7.07 -6.59 -16.48
CA GLN A 115 -5.72 -6.15 -16.17
C GLN A 115 -5.74 -4.67 -15.84
N VAL A 116 -4.77 -4.27 -15.02
CA VAL A 116 -4.65 -2.88 -14.60
C VAL A 116 -3.26 -2.37 -14.92
N GLY A 117 -3.25 -1.18 -15.50
CA GLY A 117 -2.06 -0.41 -15.80
C GLY A 117 -1.70 0.51 -14.65
N PHE A 118 -0.44 0.47 -14.22
CA PHE A 118 0.13 1.25 -13.13
C PHE A 118 1.21 2.23 -13.62
N GLY A 119 1.37 3.31 -12.87
CA GLY A 119 2.50 4.22 -12.99
C GLY A 119 2.42 5.15 -14.20
N ASN A 120 2.94 6.37 -14.04
CA ASN A 120 2.92 7.38 -15.08
C ASN A 120 4.08 7.12 -16.03
N VAL A 121 3.83 7.15 -17.34
CA VAL A 121 4.89 7.01 -18.36
C VAL A 121 5.99 8.05 -18.24
N ASN A 122 5.68 9.22 -17.65
CA ASN A 122 6.64 10.29 -17.43
C ASN A 122 7.46 10.12 -16.14
N GLU A 123 7.09 9.18 -15.28
CA GLU A 123 7.78 8.96 -14.02
C GLU A 123 8.86 7.88 -14.17
N GLN A 124 10.09 8.23 -13.80
CA GLN A 124 11.23 7.31 -13.81
C GLN A 124 11.24 6.44 -12.56
N THR A 125 10.46 5.37 -12.60
CA THR A 125 10.54 4.26 -11.65
C THR A 125 11.21 3.04 -12.28
N GLU A 126 11.90 2.24 -11.47
CA GLU A 126 12.49 0.95 -11.86
C GLU A 126 12.01 -0.13 -10.88
N PRO A 127 11.67 -1.35 -11.34
CA PRO A 127 11.38 -2.47 -10.44
C PRO A 127 12.56 -2.77 -9.50
N MET A 128 12.28 -2.95 -8.20
CA MET A 128 13.31 -3.13 -7.19
C MET A 128 14.24 -4.32 -7.46
N ASN A 129 13.73 -5.41 -8.03
CA ASN A 129 14.55 -6.57 -8.42
C ASN A 129 15.56 -6.24 -9.52
N GLU A 130 15.18 -5.41 -10.50
CA GLU A 130 16.08 -4.97 -11.57
C GLU A 130 17.16 -4.05 -11.02
N TRP A 131 16.75 -3.10 -10.17
CA TRP A 131 17.67 -2.20 -9.48
C TRP A 131 18.67 -2.96 -8.60
N LEU A 132 18.21 -3.91 -7.77
CA LEU A 132 19.07 -4.74 -6.92
C LEU A 132 20.11 -5.53 -7.72
N ALA A 133 19.70 -6.12 -8.84
CA ALA A 133 20.59 -6.88 -9.72
C ALA A 133 21.64 -5.99 -10.41
N ARG A 134 21.23 -4.79 -10.84
CA ARG A 134 22.09 -3.86 -11.58
C ARG A 134 23.05 -3.09 -10.68
N SER A 135 22.59 -2.66 -9.50
CA SER A 135 23.33 -1.74 -8.63
C SER A 135 24.19 -2.42 -7.57
N SER A 136 23.97 -3.71 -7.29
CA SER A 136 24.70 -4.46 -6.24
C SER A 136 24.93 -3.65 -4.95
N PRO A 137 23.84 -3.12 -4.35
CA PRO A 137 23.97 -2.16 -3.25
C PRO A 137 24.55 -2.79 -1.98
N THR A 138 25.20 -1.96 -1.16
CA THR A 138 25.70 -2.34 0.17
C THR A 138 24.56 -2.67 1.12
N PHE A 139 24.85 -3.40 2.19
CA PHE A 139 23.88 -3.73 3.24
C PHE A 139 23.19 -2.48 3.82
N LEU A 140 23.95 -1.41 4.04
CA LEU A 140 23.43 -0.14 4.53
C LEU A 140 22.39 0.45 3.56
N THR A 141 22.69 0.50 2.26
CA THR A 141 21.75 1.00 1.26
C THR A 141 20.50 0.14 1.15
N ARG A 142 20.63 -1.18 1.25
CA ARG A 142 19.47 -2.09 1.28
C ARG A 142 18.60 -1.85 2.51
N THR A 143 19.22 -1.65 3.68
CA THR A 143 18.52 -1.33 4.93
C THR A 143 17.77 0.00 4.83
N ARG A 144 18.35 1.03 4.19
CA ARG A 144 17.66 2.31 3.90
C ARG A 144 16.41 2.10 3.05
N ILE A 145 16.50 1.28 2.00
CA ILE A 145 15.34 0.97 1.15
C ILE A 145 14.26 0.24 1.93
N MET A 146 14.65 -0.70 2.81
CA MET A 146 13.70 -1.39 3.68
C MET A 146 13.02 -0.45 4.67
N LEU A 147 13.71 0.59 5.17
CA LEU A 147 13.10 1.65 5.97
C LEU A 147 12.05 2.43 5.17
N GLU A 148 12.34 2.79 3.90
CA GLU A 148 11.37 3.45 3.04
C GLU A 148 10.12 2.58 2.79
N ILE A 149 10.32 1.28 2.57
CA ILE A 149 9.22 0.30 2.46
C ILE A 149 8.39 0.26 3.76
N ALA A 150 9.04 0.19 4.92
CA ALA A 150 8.36 0.19 6.21
C ALA A 150 7.53 1.47 6.44
N ARG A 151 8.07 2.64 6.07
CA ARG A 151 7.37 3.93 6.14
C ARG A 151 6.12 3.95 5.26
N SER A 152 6.20 3.43 4.04
CA SER A 152 5.04 3.29 3.15
C SER A 152 3.99 2.35 3.72
N ILE A 153 4.37 1.19 4.27
CA ILE A 153 3.42 0.25 4.88
C ILE A 153 2.75 0.89 6.10
N ARG A 154 3.51 1.60 6.94
CA ARG A 154 2.98 2.36 8.09
C ARG A 154 1.96 3.40 7.65
N TYR A 155 2.25 4.14 6.58
CA TYR A 155 1.31 5.09 6.00
C TYR A 155 0.00 4.40 5.57
N ILE A 156 0.10 3.28 4.84
CA ILE A 156 -1.05 2.51 4.36
C ILE A 156 -1.88 1.94 5.53
N HIS A 157 -1.22 1.38 6.55
CA HIS A 157 -1.89 0.92 7.78
C HIS A 157 -2.61 2.08 8.49
N SER A 158 -2.02 3.28 8.49
CA SER A 158 -2.65 4.47 9.08
C SER A 158 -3.92 4.94 8.35
N MET A 159 -4.17 4.42 7.14
CA MET A 159 -5.39 4.64 6.34
C MET A 159 -6.41 3.51 6.51
N ASP A 160 -6.21 2.63 7.49
CA ASP A 160 -7.03 1.44 7.75
C ASP A 160 -7.07 0.46 6.56
N ILE A 161 -5.94 0.34 5.86
CA ILE A 161 -5.77 -0.52 4.70
C ILE A 161 -4.72 -1.59 4.99
N ALA A 162 -5.03 -2.83 4.62
CA ALA A 162 -4.09 -3.94 4.64
C ALA A 162 -3.73 -4.34 3.20
N LEU A 163 -2.43 -4.35 2.90
CA LEU A 163 -1.87 -4.91 1.68
C LEU A 163 -2.09 -6.43 1.61
N TYR A 164 -2.10 -6.95 0.39
CA TYR A 164 -2.11 -8.38 0.13
C TYR A 164 -0.71 -8.96 0.34
N SER A 165 -0.53 -9.79 1.37
CA SER A 165 0.79 -10.21 1.85
C SER A 165 1.61 -10.96 0.79
N ASN A 166 0.98 -11.74 -0.09
CA ASN A 166 1.69 -12.45 -1.16
C ASN A 166 2.39 -11.50 -2.13
N ASP A 167 1.80 -10.35 -2.44
CA ASP A 167 2.43 -9.37 -3.32
C ASP A 167 3.62 -8.67 -2.64
N MET A 168 3.59 -8.54 -1.31
CA MET A 168 4.73 -8.02 -0.55
C MET A 168 5.92 -8.97 -0.51
N THR A 169 5.71 -10.28 -0.65
CA THR A 169 6.81 -11.24 -0.75
C THR A 169 7.49 -11.25 -2.12
N SER A 170 6.88 -10.62 -3.12
CA SER A 170 7.44 -10.51 -4.46
C SER A 170 8.16 -9.17 -4.63
N ARG A 171 9.46 -9.20 -4.92
CA ARG A 171 10.24 -7.99 -5.29
C ARG A 171 9.64 -7.22 -6.48
N LYS A 172 8.78 -7.85 -7.29
CA LYS A 172 8.10 -7.24 -8.44
C LYS A 172 7.00 -6.24 -8.06
N GLY A 173 6.52 -6.28 -6.81
CA GLY A 173 5.52 -5.35 -6.31
C GLY A 173 6.10 -3.98 -5.93
N PHE A 174 7.42 -3.84 -5.91
CA PHE A 174 8.12 -2.66 -5.42
C PHE A 174 8.89 -1.96 -6.53
N PHE A 175 8.82 -0.65 -6.52
CA PHE A 175 9.48 0.21 -7.49
C PHE A 175 10.28 1.26 -6.75
N LEU A 176 11.43 1.63 -7.28
CA LEU A 176 12.27 2.69 -6.75
C LEU A 176 12.26 3.86 -7.72
N ASP A 177 12.09 5.07 -7.18
CA ASP A 177 12.33 6.30 -7.93
C ASP A 177 13.84 6.64 -7.95
N SER A 178 14.19 7.76 -8.60
CA SER A 178 15.57 8.23 -8.67
C SER A 178 16.20 8.58 -7.32
N ASN A 179 15.41 8.78 -6.27
CA ASN A 179 15.85 9.07 -4.91
C ASN A 179 15.80 7.83 -4.00
N LEU A 180 15.61 6.64 -4.58
CA LEU A 180 15.43 5.36 -3.86
C LEU A 180 14.21 5.33 -2.95
N ARG A 181 13.19 6.16 -3.21
CA ARG A 181 11.91 6.06 -2.50
C ARG A 181 11.13 4.87 -3.05
N ALA A 182 10.62 4.06 -2.13
CA ALA A 182 9.89 2.85 -2.48
C ALA A 182 8.40 3.15 -2.75
N LYS A 183 7.95 2.75 -3.94
CA LYS A 183 6.55 2.80 -4.37
C LYS A 183 5.98 1.40 -4.54
N PHE A 184 4.73 1.23 -4.15
CA PHE A 184 4.04 -0.05 -4.15
C PHE A 184 3.10 -0.13 -5.36
N MET A 185 3.17 -1.23 -6.10
CA MET A 185 2.05 -1.64 -6.94
C MET A 185 0.91 -2.07 -5.99
N PHE A 186 -0.04 -1.16 -5.77
CA PHE A 186 -1.03 -1.35 -4.72
C PHE A 186 -1.93 -2.55 -5.02
N ARG A 187 -1.90 -3.53 -4.11
CA ARG A 187 -2.90 -4.60 -3.99
C ARG A 187 -3.26 -4.76 -2.52
N GLY A 188 -4.51 -4.50 -2.15
CA GLY A 188 -4.95 -4.50 -0.76
C GLY A 188 -6.44 -4.19 -0.60
N LEU A 189 -6.89 -4.22 0.64
CA LEU A 189 -8.27 -4.02 1.06
C LEU A 189 -8.33 -3.13 2.29
N PHE A 190 -9.50 -2.52 2.53
CA PHE A 190 -9.76 -1.95 3.85
C PHE A 190 -9.75 -3.07 4.90
N ALA A 191 -9.14 -2.81 6.06
CA ALA A 191 -8.94 -3.83 7.08
C ALA A 191 -10.27 -4.32 7.67
N TRP A 192 -11.27 -3.43 7.81
CA TRP A 192 -12.62 -3.81 8.24
C TRP A 192 -13.31 -4.75 7.25
N TRP A 193 -13.12 -4.56 5.93
CA TRP A 193 -13.71 -5.42 4.91
C TRP A 193 -13.19 -6.86 5.01
N SER A 194 -11.89 -7.02 5.25
CA SER A 194 -11.29 -8.34 5.46
C SER A 194 -11.88 -9.06 6.68
N ARG A 195 -12.22 -8.31 7.74
CA ARG A 195 -12.91 -8.86 8.92
C ARG A 195 -14.34 -9.27 8.58
N GLU A 196 -15.12 -8.44 7.90
CA GLU A 196 -16.50 -8.76 7.53
C GLU A 196 -16.58 -10.01 6.65
N VAL A 197 -15.75 -10.09 5.61
CA VAL A 197 -15.73 -11.25 4.72
C VAL A 197 -15.36 -12.52 5.49
N SER A 198 -14.40 -12.46 6.42
CA SER A 198 -14.04 -13.63 7.23
C SER A 198 -15.16 -14.15 8.14
N ILE A 199 -16.13 -13.30 8.52
CA ILE A 199 -17.28 -13.70 9.33
C ILE A 199 -18.34 -14.39 8.46
N HIS A 200 -18.53 -13.93 7.23
CA HIS A 200 -19.63 -14.34 6.37
C HIS A 200 -19.29 -15.41 5.34
N SER A 201 -18.03 -15.52 4.89
CA SER A 201 -17.65 -16.52 3.89
C SER A 201 -17.21 -17.83 4.57
N GLN A 202 -18.07 -18.85 4.52
CA GLN A 202 -17.66 -20.23 4.84
C GLN A 202 -16.76 -20.83 3.74
N GLU A 203 -16.72 -20.22 2.56
CA GLU A 203 -15.86 -20.66 1.46
C GLU A 203 -14.51 -19.97 1.51
N ASN A 204 -13.46 -20.79 1.32
CA ASN A 204 -12.02 -20.57 1.43
C ASN A 204 -11.48 -19.36 0.65
N ASN A 205 -11.87 -18.14 1.03
CA ASN A 205 -11.46 -16.94 0.32
C ASN A 205 -10.10 -16.46 0.82
N ARG A 206 -9.07 -17.22 0.42
CA ARG A 206 -7.65 -17.04 0.77
C ARG A 206 -7.17 -15.59 0.62
N LEU A 207 -7.75 -14.85 -0.33
CA LEU A 207 -7.44 -13.44 -0.57
C LEU A 207 -7.66 -12.57 0.67
N PHE A 208 -8.73 -12.82 1.43
CA PHE A 208 -9.11 -12.00 2.58
C PHE A 208 -8.31 -12.35 3.83
N THR A 209 -7.94 -13.62 4.00
CA THR A 209 -7.09 -14.05 5.12
C THR A 209 -5.67 -13.48 5.05
N GLU A 210 -5.22 -13.09 3.86
CA GLU A 210 -3.89 -12.56 3.60
C GLU A 210 -3.81 -11.02 3.70
N CYS A 211 -4.94 -10.32 3.81
CA CYS A 211 -5.01 -8.85 3.96
C CYS A 211 -5.18 -8.47 5.45
N THR A 212 -4.17 -8.77 6.27
CA THR A 212 -4.15 -8.39 7.70
C THR A 212 -2.87 -7.62 8.02
N TYR A 213 -2.88 -6.79 9.06
CA TYR A 213 -1.67 -6.07 9.45
C TYR A 213 -0.57 -7.03 9.84
N GLU A 214 -0.91 -8.08 10.59
CA GLU A 214 0.01 -9.10 11.06
C GLU A 214 0.62 -9.90 9.90
N ALA A 215 -0.17 -10.19 8.85
CA ALA A 215 0.34 -10.79 7.62
C ALA A 215 1.32 -9.85 6.92
N ASN A 216 1.05 -8.53 6.89
CA ASN A 216 1.96 -7.55 6.31
C ASN A 216 3.26 -7.42 7.08
N ILE A 217 3.24 -7.46 8.42
CA ILE A 217 4.46 -7.46 9.24
C ILE A 217 5.32 -8.70 8.90
N SER A 218 4.69 -9.87 8.81
CA SER A 218 5.38 -11.10 8.45
C SER A 218 5.92 -11.05 7.01
N ALA A 219 5.14 -10.56 6.05
CA ALA A 219 5.60 -10.44 4.66
C ALA A 219 6.75 -9.43 4.53
N PHE A 220 6.68 -8.30 5.25
CA PHE A 220 7.77 -7.33 5.35
C PHE A 220 9.06 -8.00 5.85
N SER A 221 8.99 -8.82 6.90
CA SER A 221 10.17 -9.51 7.41
C SER A 221 10.79 -10.49 6.42
N ASN A 222 9.96 -11.17 5.62
CA ASN A 222 10.44 -12.06 4.57
C ASN A 222 11.13 -11.30 3.45
N LEU A 223 10.55 -10.16 3.05
CA LEU A 223 11.17 -9.28 2.07
C LEU A 223 12.48 -8.68 2.60
N PHE A 224 12.50 -8.24 3.86
CA PHE A 224 13.70 -7.67 4.48
C PHE A 224 14.84 -8.69 4.48
N ASP A 225 14.55 -9.91 4.91
CA ASP A 225 15.51 -11.01 4.89
C ASP A 225 16.01 -11.32 3.48
N GLU A 226 15.11 -11.43 2.49
CA GLU A 226 15.49 -11.67 1.09
C GLU A 226 16.38 -10.54 0.54
N VAL A 227 16.01 -9.28 0.77
CA VAL A 227 16.73 -8.12 0.22
C VAL A 227 18.11 -7.99 0.88
N CYS A 228 18.19 -8.11 2.21
CA CYS A 228 19.42 -7.88 2.95
C CYS A 228 20.35 -9.10 3.01
N PHE A 229 19.81 -10.31 3.09
CA PHE A 229 20.60 -11.54 3.31
C PHE A 229 20.47 -12.59 2.19
N GLY A 230 19.58 -12.40 1.20
CA GLY A 230 19.39 -13.35 0.09
C GLY A 230 20.53 -13.44 -0.93
N GLY A 231 21.69 -12.81 -0.68
CA GLY A 231 22.86 -12.87 -1.55
C GLY A 231 24.14 -13.22 -0.77
N HIS A 232 25.14 -13.78 -1.46
CA HIS A 232 26.37 -14.35 -0.87
C HIS A 232 27.37 -13.36 -0.24
N ASN A 233 26.97 -12.13 0.10
CA ASN A 233 27.88 -11.09 0.59
C ASN A 233 27.66 -10.81 2.09
N GLU A 234 27.89 -11.82 2.94
CA GLU A 234 27.83 -11.67 4.40
C GLU A 234 29.09 -10.96 4.98
N ASP A 235 30.13 -10.74 4.19
CA ASP A 235 31.39 -10.09 4.60
C ASP A 235 31.25 -8.57 4.74
N THR A 236 30.26 -8.10 5.50
CA THR A 236 30.04 -6.67 5.73
C THR A 236 30.63 -6.26 7.09
N PRO A 237 31.47 -5.21 7.18
CA PRO A 237 32.13 -4.78 8.42
C PRO A 237 31.20 -4.20 9.51
N ASN A 238 29.88 -4.27 9.33
CA ASN A 238 28.90 -3.57 10.18
C ASN A 238 28.09 -4.55 11.04
N HIS A 239 28.80 -5.32 11.88
CA HIS A 239 28.24 -6.43 12.66
C HIS A 239 27.06 -6.00 13.56
N GLY A 240 27.08 -4.78 14.12
CA GLY A 240 25.99 -4.28 14.98
C GLY A 240 24.68 -4.15 14.21
N LEU A 241 24.69 -3.44 13.08
CA LEU A 241 23.50 -3.24 12.25
C LEU A 241 22.94 -4.57 11.70
N VAL A 242 23.82 -5.50 11.34
CA VAL A 242 23.43 -6.83 10.88
C VAL A 242 22.66 -7.58 11.97
N GLU A 243 23.14 -7.54 13.20
CA GLU A 243 22.50 -8.18 14.34
C GLU A 243 21.14 -7.52 14.67
N ASP A 244 21.10 -6.19 14.75
CA ASP A 244 19.85 -5.43 14.97
C ASP A 244 18.80 -5.78 13.91
N THR A 245 19.23 -5.88 12.65
CA THR A 245 18.36 -6.26 11.53
C THR A 245 17.82 -7.68 11.69
N ARG A 246 18.66 -8.66 12.06
CA ARG A 246 18.23 -10.05 12.28
C ARG A 246 17.22 -10.14 13.43
N GLN A 247 17.48 -9.46 14.54
CA GLN A 247 16.57 -9.44 15.70
C GLN A 247 15.21 -8.81 15.37
N LEU A 248 15.18 -7.75 14.56
CA LEU A 248 13.92 -7.17 14.08
C LEU A 248 13.15 -8.13 13.17
N ILE A 249 13.84 -8.79 12.23
CA ILE A 249 13.23 -9.79 11.35
C ILE A 249 12.61 -10.92 12.16
N GLU A 250 13.32 -11.46 13.16
CA GLU A 250 12.83 -12.53 14.02
C GLU A 250 11.56 -12.13 14.78
N ARG A 251 11.51 -10.92 15.36
CA ARG A 251 10.30 -10.42 16.04
C ARG A 251 9.13 -10.23 15.07
N CYS A 252 9.38 -9.72 13.86
CA CYS A 252 8.35 -9.62 12.83
C CYS A 252 7.84 -10.99 12.35
N ARG A 253 8.66 -12.04 12.44
CA ARG A 253 8.32 -13.44 12.12
C ARG A 253 7.69 -14.21 13.27
N ALA A 254 7.44 -13.58 14.43
CA ALA A 254 6.89 -14.28 15.59
C ALA A 254 5.64 -15.11 15.22
N ALA A 255 5.62 -16.37 15.65
CA ALA A 255 4.55 -17.31 15.33
C ALA A 255 3.19 -16.84 15.88
N ASP A 256 3.20 -16.27 17.10
CA ASP A 256 2.05 -15.59 17.68
C ASP A 256 1.92 -14.19 17.06
N PRO A 257 0.84 -13.91 16.30
CA PRO A 257 0.64 -12.60 15.66
C PRO A 257 0.64 -11.44 16.67
N LYS A 258 0.21 -11.67 17.92
CA LYS A 258 0.16 -10.64 18.96
C LYS A 258 1.53 -10.23 19.49
N ARG A 259 2.58 -11.03 19.22
CA ARG A 259 3.96 -10.73 19.58
C ARG A 259 4.71 -9.96 18.50
N ARG A 260 4.12 -9.83 17.30
CA ARG A 260 4.73 -9.07 16.21
C ARG A 260 4.65 -7.57 16.54
N PRO A 261 5.70 -6.78 16.24
CA PRO A 261 5.63 -5.33 16.37
C PRO A 261 4.62 -4.75 15.39
N THR A 262 4.08 -3.57 15.69
CA THR A 262 3.33 -2.81 14.68
C THR A 262 4.29 -2.20 13.67
N MET A 263 3.82 -1.78 12.50
CA MET A 263 4.69 -1.11 11.53
C MET A 263 5.19 0.27 12.04
N GLU A 264 4.47 0.89 12.98
CA GLU A 264 4.95 2.07 13.71
C GLU A 264 6.19 1.73 14.56
N ASP A 265 6.14 0.62 15.31
CA ASP A 265 7.27 0.18 16.14
C ASP A 265 8.48 -0.19 15.28
N VAL A 266 8.25 -0.89 14.16
CA VAL A 266 9.28 -1.25 13.16
C VAL A 266 9.98 0.01 12.66
N VAL A 267 9.23 1.02 12.19
CA VAL A 267 9.81 2.25 11.66
C VAL A 267 10.58 3.01 12.73
N LYS A 268 10.02 3.18 13.93
CA LYS A 268 10.69 3.86 15.04
C LYS A 268 12.02 3.21 15.39
N GLU A 269 12.06 1.89 15.43
CA GLU A 269 13.28 1.16 15.72
C GLU A 269 14.34 1.34 14.62
N MET A 270 13.95 1.15 13.36
CA MET A 270 14.86 1.31 12.22
C MET A 270 15.43 2.74 12.10
N GLU A 271 14.67 3.76 12.53
CA GLU A 271 15.13 5.15 12.57
C GLU A 271 16.23 5.39 13.62
N THR A 272 16.38 4.51 14.63
CA THR A 272 17.47 4.60 15.62
C THR A 272 18.82 4.11 15.11
N TRP A 273 18.85 3.41 13.97
CA TRP A 273 20.05 2.74 13.45
C TRP A 273 21.05 3.67 12.74
N ASN A 274 20.83 4.99 12.80
CA ASN A 274 21.70 6.01 12.19
C ASN A 274 22.07 5.68 10.74
N LEU A 275 21.07 5.40 9.92
CA LEU A 275 21.27 5.03 8.51
C LEU A 275 21.70 6.19 7.62
N THR A 276 22.32 7.27 8.13
CA THR A 276 22.74 8.46 7.35
C THR A 276 24.14 8.33 6.77
#